data_AF-A0A953U5N5-F1
#
_entry.id   AF-A0A953U5N5-F1
#
_cell.length_a   1.000
_cell.length_b   1.000
_cell.length_c   1.000
_cell.angle_alpha   90.00
_cell.angle_beta   90.00
_cell.angle_gamma   90.00
#
_symmetry.space_group_name_H-M   'P 1'
#
loop_
_entity.id
_entity.type
_entity.pdbx_description
1 polymer ?
#
loop_
_entity_poly.entity_id
_entity_poly.type
_entity_poly.pdbx_seq_one_letter_code
_entity_poly.pdbx_strand_id
1 'polypeptide(L)'
;MPLPESFFNDLRAMYAQGRQVSGTDIKDLSASTGEPFGKIVDEIAHYLAHGFDSSELPYEFCDSVINDLWGLMLDAGELSPLACRVFEAFDAGEWYRPDWPHDDPVETFTRPLISEILASERR
;
A
#
# COMPACT_ATOMS: atom_id res chain seq x y z
N MET A 1 16.18 -4.60 -7.52
CA MET A 1 16.75 -3.35 -6.98
C MET A 1 15.62 -2.62 -6.26
N PRO A 2 15.82 -2.08 -5.06
CA PRO A 2 14.75 -1.28 -4.42
C PRO A 2 14.39 -0.10 -5.32
N LEU A 3 13.11 0.28 -5.32
CA LEU A 3 12.66 1.45 -6.08
C LEU A 3 13.41 2.71 -5.60
N PRO A 4 13.71 3.67 -6.50
CA PRO A 4 14.45 4.87 -6.13
C PRO A 4 13.65 5.72 -5.14
N GLU A 5 14.31 6.31 -4.14
CA GLU A 5 13.65 7.17 -3.15
C GLU A 5 12.87 8.33 -3.77
N SER A 6 13.36 8.86 -4.90
CA SER A 6 12.66 9.90 -5.68
C SER A 6 11.25 9.47 -6.09
N PHE A 7 11.05 8.20 -6.42
CA PHE A 7 9.73 7.68 -6.76
C PHE A 7 8.76 7.79 -5.58
N PHE A 8 9.17 7.47 -4.35
CA PHE A 8 8.30 7.57 -3.19
C PHE A 8 7.99 9.02 -2.79
N ASN A 9 8.91 9.95 -3.09
CA ASN A 9 8.65 11.38 -2.93
C ASN A 9 7.65 11.88 -3.99
N ASP A 10 7.80 11.44 -5.24
CA ASP A 10 6.89 11.77 -6.32
C ASP A 10 5.50 11.17 -6.07
N LEU A 11 5.42 9.93 -5.58
CA LEU A 11 4.17 9.27 -5.19
C LEU A 11 3.44 10.08 -4.12
N ARG A 12 4.13 10.52 -3.07
CA ARG A 12 3.56 11.41 -2.05
C ARG A 12 3.06 12.73 -2.64
N ALA A 13 3.85 13.35 -3.53
CA ALA A 13 3.48 14.59 -4.19
C ALA A 13 2.25 14.43 -5.10
N MET A 14 2.13 13.30 -5.80
CA MET A 14 0.98 12.98 -6.64
C MET A 14 -0.32 12.94 -5.83
N TYR A 15 -0.35 12.19 -4.73
CA TYR A 15 -1.56 12.06 -3.92
C TYR A 15 -1.89 13.34 -3.17
N ALA A 16 -0.88 14.12 -2.75
CA ALA A 16 -1.10 15.46 -2.20
C ALA A 16 -1.75 16.42 -3.21
N GLN A 17 -1.61 16.16 -4.51
CA GLN A 17 -2.25 16.92 -5.60
C GLN A 17 -3.57 16.29 -6.08
N GLY A 18 -4.03 15.21 -5.45
CA GLY A 18 -5.25 14.49 -5.86
C GLY A 18 -5.07 13.65 -7.13
N ARG A 19 -3.83 13.33 -7.53
CA ARG A 19 -3.54 12.42 -8.63
C ARG A 19 -3.27 11.02 -8.11
N GLN A 20 -4.06 10.07 -8.58
CA GLN A 20 -3.92 8.63 -8.31
C GLN A 20 -2.79 7.99 -9.13
N VAL A 21 -2.23 6.90 -8.63
CA VAL A 21 -1.28 6.10 -9.41
C VAL A 21 -2.03 5.32 -10.49
N SER A 22 -1.49 5.28 -11.70
CA SER A 22 -2.13 4.64 -12.84
C SER A 22 -1.28 3.51 -13.42
N GLY A 23 -1.89 2.67 -14.26
CA GLY A 23 -1.17 1.62 -14.98
C GLY A 23 -0.08 2.17 -15.92
N THR A 24 -0.20 3.42 -16.37
CA THR A 24 0.87 4.09 -17.14
C THR A 24 2.07 4.39 -16.24
N ASP A 25 1.85 4.89 -15.01
CA ASP A 25 2.95 5.15 -14.06
C ASP A 25 3.72 3.86 -13.74
N ILE A 26 3.01 2.74 -13.54
CA ILE A 26 3.65 1.45 -13.26
C ILE A 26 4.43 0.94 -14.48
N LYS A 27 3.90 1.12 -15.70
CA LYS A 27 4.61 0.76 -16.94
C LYS A 27 5.87 1.59 -17.14
N ASP A 28 5.78 2.90 -16.93
CA ASP A 28 6.91 3.81 -17.06
C ASP A 28 7.98 3.49 -16.01
N LEU A 29 7.55 3.20 -14.77
CA LEU A 29 8.45 2.75 -13.71
C LEU A 29 9.14 1.43 -14.08
N SER A 30 8.40 0.44 -14.55
CA SER A 30 8.94 -0.85 -15.03
C SER A 30 9.95 -0.66 -16.16
N ALA A 31 9.66 0.22 -17.13
CA ALA A 31 10.60 0.53 -18.21
C ALA A 31 11.88 1.21 -17.71
N SER A 32 11.78 2.06 -16.69
CA SER A 32 12.92 2.80 -16.14
C SER A 32 13.82 1.97 -15.22
N THR A 33 13.24 1.04 -14.44
CA THR A 33 13.97 0.22 -13.46
C THR A 33 14.34 -1.16 -14.00
N GLY A 34 13.62 -1.65 -15.01
CA GLY A 34 13.70 -3.02 -15.49
C GLY A 34 12.99 -4.04 -14.59
N GLU A 35 12.28 -3.59 -13.55
CA GLU A 35 11.57 -4.47 -12.62
C GLU A 35 10.19 -4.88 -13.15
N PRO A 36 9.74 -6.13 -12.90
CA PRO A 36 8.42 -6.58 -13.30
C PRO A 36 7.31 -5.96 -12.43
N PHE A 37 6.08 -5.98 -12.95
CA PHE A 37 4.89 -5.42 -12.30
C PHE A 37 4.73 -5.89 -10.84
N GLY A 38 4.69 -7.20 -10.60
CA GLY A 38 4.55 -7.73 -9.24
C GLY A 38 5.63 -7.25 -8.27
N LYS A 39 6.88 -7.09 -8.75
CA LYS A 39 7.97 -6.59 -7.91
C LYS A 39 7.80 -5.11 -7.56
N ILE A 40 7.32 -4.30 -8.49
CA ILE A 40 6.98 -2.89 -8.23
C ILE A 40 5.87 -2.80 -7.19
N VAL A 41 4.81 -3.58 -7.37
CA VAL A 41 3.66 -3.59 -6.46
C VAL A 41 4.08 -4.03 -5.05
N ASP A 42 4.92 -5.06 -4.93
CA ASP A 42 5.48 -5.50 -3.64
C ASP A 42 6.26 -4.39 -2.95
N GLU A 43 7.13 -3.69 -3.67
CA GLU A 43 7.97 -2.63 -3.10
C GLU A 43 7.13 -1.44 -2.63
N ILE A 44 6.05 -1.09 -3.36
CA ILE A 44 5.12 -0.06 -2.90
C ILE A 44 4.36 -0.55 -1.66
N ALA A 45 3.84 -1.77 -1.65
CA ALA A 45 3.13 -2.33 -0.51
C ALA A 45 4.02 -2.38 0.77
N HIS A 46 5.29 -2.78 0.62
CA HIS A 46 6.28 -2.72 1.71
C HIS A 46 6.50 -1.29 2.20
N TYR A 47 6.66 -0.34 1.29
CA TYR A 47 6.83 1.07 1.64
C TYR A 47 5.64 1.60 2.46
N LEU A 48 4.40 1.29 2.04
CA LEU A 48 3.19 1.69 2.76
C LEU A 48 3.12 1.04 4.15
N ALA A 49 3.35 -0.27 4.23
CA ALA A 49 3.29 -1.01 5.48
C ALA A 49 4.32 -0.48 6.50
N HIS A 50 5.58 -0.30 6.07
CA HIS A 50 6.63 0.23 6.94
C HIS A 50 6.37 1.68 7.37
N GLY A 51 6.01 2.56 6.42
CA GLY A 51 5.76 3.96 6.75
C GLY A 51 4.54 4.16 7.62
N PHE A 52 3.51 3.32 7.49
CA PHE A 52 2.34 3.35 8.38
C PHE A 52 2.67 2.83 9.79
N ASP A 53 3.40 1.71 9.89
CA ASP A 53 3.84 1.14 11.18
C ASP A 53 4.71 2.13 11.97
N SER A 54 5.60 2.87 11.30
CA SER A 54 6.44 3.90 11.90
C SER A 54 5.74 5.25 12.11
N SER A 55 4.46 5.38 11.72
CA SER A 55 3.69 6.64 11.76
C SER A 55 4.29 7.78 10.90
N GLU A 56 5.08 7.43 9.89
CA GLU A 56 5.61 8.37 8.89
C GLU A 56 4.61 8.65 7.76
N LEU A 57 3.71 7.71 7.49
CA LEU A 57 2.66 7.82 6.48
C LEU A 57 1.27 7.78 7.13
N PRO A 58 0.37 8.72 6.80
CA PRO A 58 -0.99 8.72 7.32
C PRO A 58 -1.82 7.59 6.70
N TYR A 59 -2.81 7.12 7.45
CA TYR A 59 -3.71 6.03 7.02
C TYR A 59 -4.33 6.32 5.66
N GLU A 60 -4.91 7.51 5.47
CA GLU A 60 -5.65 7.87 4.27
C GLU A 60 -4.77 7.85 3.01
N PHE A 61 -3.49 8.20 3.14
CA PHE A 61 -2.53 8.09 2.03
C PHE A 61 -2.28 6.63 1.68
N CYS A 62 -1.95 5.81 2.67
CA CYS A 62 -1.66 4.40 2.43
C CYS A 62 -2.87 3.65 1.89
N ASP A 63 -4.04 3.88 2.46
CA ASP A 63 -5.31 3.30 2.04
C ASP A 63 -5.65 3.68 0.58
N SER A 64 -5.52 4.96 0.23
CA SER A 64 -5.76 5.41 -1.15
C SER A 64 -4.80 4.74 -2.14
N VAL A 65 -3.51 4.67 -1.80
CA VAL A 65 -2.49 4.07 -2.69
C VAL A 65 -2.73 2.59 -2.88
N ILE A 66 -3.03 1.85 -1.81
CA ILE A 66 -3.20 0.39 -1.91
C ILE A 66 -4.51 0.02 -2.60
N ASN A 67 -5.57 0.83 -2.47
CA ASN A 67 -6.80 0.69 -3.25
C ASN A 67 -6.57 0.88 -4.76
N ASP A 68 -5.77 1.87 -5.15
CA ASP A 68 -5.41 2.06 -6.56
C ASP A 68 -4.57 0.89 -7.09
N LEU A 69 -3.59 0.42 -6.31
CA LEU A 69 -2.80 -0.77 -6.68
C LEU A 69 -3.65 -2.03 -6.79
N TRP A 70 -4.65 -2.21 -5.92
CA TRP A 70 -5.60 -3.31 -6.01
C TRP A 70 -6.33 -3.32 -7.36
N GLY A 71 -6.85 -2.16 -7.79
CA GLY A 71 -7.43 -2.02 -9.12
C GLY A 71 -6.47 -2.40 -10.25
N LEU A 72 -5.22 -1.93 -10.18
CA LEU A 72 -4.20 -2.25 -11.19
C LEU A 72 -3.81 -3.73 -11.22
N MET A 73 -3.73 -4.39 -10.07
CA MET A 73 -3.47 -5.84 -9.99
C MET A 73 -4.61 -6.64 -10.63
N LEU A 74 -5.87 -6.25 -10.37
CA LEU A 74 -7.03 -6.88 -11.00
C LEU A 74 -7.03 -6.72 -12.53
N ASP A 75 -6.73 -5.52 -13.02
CA ASP A 75 -6.64 -5.24 -14.46
C ASP A 75 -5.50 -6.03 -15.14
N ALA A 76 -4.36 -6.19 -14.45
CA ALA A 76 -3.22 -6.96 -14.94
C ALA A 76 -3.43 -8.48 -14.88
N GLY A 77 -4.36 -8.96 -14.04
CA GLY A 77 -4.51 -10.38 -13.72
C GLY A 77 -3.31 -10.96 -12.94
N GLU A 78 -2.56 -10.10 -12.24
CA GLU A 78 -1.35 -10.44 -11.49
C GLU A 78 -1.52 -9.98 -10.04
N LEU A 79 -1.76 -10.93 -9.13
CA LEU A 79 -1.95 -10.67 -7.71
C LEU A 79 -0.65 -10.89 -6.94
N SER A 80 -0.17 -9.86 -6.26
CA SER A 80 0.91 -9.99 -5.29
C SER A 80 0.35 -10.45 -3.94
N PRO A 81 0.83 -11.57 -3.35
CA PRO A 81 0.38 -12.03 -2.04
C PRO A 81 0.61 -11.00 -0.92
N LEU A 82 1.74 -10.27 -0.98
CA LEU A 82 2.06 -9.23 -0.01
C LEU A 82 1.10 -8.04 -0.15
N ALA A 83 0.92 -7.53 -1.37
CA ALA A 83 0.05 -6.39 -1.61
C ALA A 83 -1.41 -6.72 -1.30
N CYS A 84 -1.87 -7.95 -1.56
CA CYS A 84 -3.18 -8.42 -1.12
C CYS A 84 -3.33 -8.33 0.41
N ARG A 85 -2.35 -8.83 1.18
CA ARG A 85 -2.41 -8.77 2.66
C ARG A 85 -2.39 -7.34 3.17
N VAL A 86 -1.59 -6.47 2.55
CA VAL A 86 -1.54 -5.05 2.92
C VAL A 86 -2.87 -4.38 2.59
N PHE A 87 -3.44 -4.63 1.40
CA PHE A 87 -4.78 -4.16 1.02
C PHE A 87 -5.85 -4.59 2.04
N GLU A 88 -5.91 -5.88 2.37
CA GLU A 88 -6.86 -6.42 3.35
C GLU A 88 -6.70 -5.78 4.74
N ALA A 89 -5.48 -5.42 5.14
CA ALA A 89 -5.22 -4.75 6.41
C ALA A 89 -5.75 -3.31 6.44
N PHE A 90 -5.61 -2.56 5.35
CA PHE A 90 -6.13 -1.20 5.24
C PHE A 90 -7.66 -1.19 5.11
N ASP A 91 -8.24 -2.08 4.31
CA ASP A 91 -9.69 -2.29 4.16
C ASP A 91 -10.38 -2.61 5.51
N ALA A 92 -9.71 -3.39 6.37
CA ALA A 92 -10.23 -3.71 7.69
C ALA A 92 -10.42 -2.47 8.61
N GLY A 93 -9.72 -1.37 8.34
CA GLY A 93 -9.79 -0.10 9.06
C GLY A 93 -10.87 0.87 8.57
N GLU A 94 -11.52 0.61 7.44
CA GLU A 94 -12.51 1.54 6.87
C GLU A 94 -13.84 1.56 7.64
N TRP A 95 -14.17 0.45 8.32
CA TRP A 95 -15.52 0.20 8.81
C TRP A 95 -15.62 0.25 10.34
N TYR A 96 -16.36 1.25 10.84
CA TYR A 96 -16.90 1.20 12.20
C TYR A 96 -17.97 0.11 12.27
N ARG A 97 -17.67 -0.97 13.00
CA ARG A 97 -18.61 -2.08 13.16
C ARG A 97 -19.69 -1.71 14.20
N PRO A 98 -20.99 -1.93 13.92
CA PRO A 98 -22.08 -1.52 14.81
C PRO A 98 -22.00 -2.06 16.24
N ASP A 99 -21.38 -3.23 16.40
CA ASP A 99 -21.30 -3.96 17.67
C ASP A 99 -19.96 -3.74 18.40
N TRP A 100 -19.09 -2.90 17.85
CA TRP A 100 -17.76 -2.62 18.39
C TRP A 100 -17.78 -1.32 19.20
N PRO A 101 -16.98 -1.19 20.28
CA PRO A 101 -16.77 0.09 20.93
C PRO A 101 -16.37 1.18 19.91
N HIS A 102 -16.60 2.46 20.25
CA HIS A 102 -16.18 3.62 19.45
C HIS A 102 -14.65 3.80 19.36
N ASP A 103 -13.90 2.69 19.45
CA ASP A 103 -12.46 2.65 19.24
C ASP A 103 -12.17 2.87 17.75
N ASP A 104 -11.03 3.50 17.49
CA ASP A 104 -10.56 3.75 16.13
C ASP A 104 -10.34 2.40 15.39
N PRO A 105 -11.08 2.10 14.31
CA PRO A 105 -10.90 0.86 13.56
C PRO A 105 -9.49 0.73 12.97
N VAL A 106 -8.82 1.84 12.68
CA VAL A 106 -7.44 1.84 12.18
C VAL A 106 -6.50 1.29 13.25
N GLU A 107 -6.61 1.78 14.48
CA GLU A 107 -5.80 1.31 15.62
C GLU A 107 -6.19 -0.11 16.05
N THR A 108 -7.46 -0.48 15.87
CA THR A 108 -8.00 -1.77 16.28
C THR A 108 -7.66 -2.89 15.29
N PHE A 109 -7.69 -2.60 13.99
CA PHE A 109 -7.59 -3.61 12.93
C PHE A 109 -6.37 -3.40 12.05
N THR A 110 -6.22 -2.22 11.43
CA THR A 110 -5.14 -1.98 10.46
C THR A 110 -3.77 -2.06 11.11
N ARG A 111 -3.54 -1.35 12.22
CA ARG A 111 -2.22 -1.30 12.87
C ARG A 111 -1.73 -2.68 13.34
N PRO A 112 -2.54 -3.51 14.02
CA PRO A 112 -2.14 -4.87 14.36
C PRO A 112 -1.83 -5.76 13.14
N LEU A 113 -2.66 -5.70 12.09
CA LEU A 113 -2.48 -6.51 10.88
C LEU A 113 -1.20 -6.13 10.12
N ILE A 114 -0.92 -4.83 9.98
CA ILE A 114 0.33 -4.35 9.36
C ILE A 114 1.55 -4.80 10.17
N SER A 115 1.51 -4.69 11.50
CA SER A 115 2.59 -5.16 12.36
C SER A 115 2.83 -6.68 12.23
N GLU A 116 1.77 -7.48 12.11
CA GLU A 116 1.87 -8.92 11.86
C GLU A 116 2.49 -9.23 10.49
N ILE A 117 2.08 -8.52 9.44
CA ILE A 117 2.68 -8.65 8.10
C ILE A 117 4.18 -8.40 8.17
N LEU A 118 4.61 -7.28 8.74
CA LEU A 118 6.03 -6.92 8.88
C LEU A 118 6.83 -7.85 9.80
N ALA A 119 6.18 -8.50 10.76
CA ALA A 119 6.80 -9.53 11.59
C ALA A 119 7.00 -10.85 10.81
N SER A 120 6.11 -11.17 9.88
CA SER A 120 6.20 -12.39 9.05
C SER A 120 7.30 -12.30 7.97
N GLU A 121 7.57 -11.10 7.46
CA GLU A 121 8.62 -10.86 6.44
C GLU A 121 10.06 -10.97 6.99
N ARG A 122 10.23 -10.95 8.32
CA ARG A 122 11.55 -11.04 8.99
C ARG A 122 12.02 -12.47 9.28
N ARG A 123 11.27 -13.48 8.86
CA ARG A 123 11.53 -14.90 9.16
C ARG A 123 12.14 -15.68 8.01
#